data_AF-A0A0Q1FF91-F1
#
_entry.id   AF-A0A0Q1FF91-F1
#
_cell.length_a   1.000
_cell.length_b   1.000
_cell.length_c   1.000
_cell.angle_alpha   90.00
_cell.angle_beta   90.00
_cell.angle_gamma   90.00
#
_symmetry.space_group_name_H-M   'P 1'
#
loop_
_entity.id
_entity.type
_entity.pdbx_description
1 polymer ?
#
loop_
_entity_poly.entity_id
_entity_poly.type
_entity_poly.pdbx_seq_one_letter_code
_entity_poly.pdbx_strand_id
1 'polypeptide(L)'
;MKLNLLALTIILLVSVFSQTHLYPSITWEKTVIDEDNTMTGGIAIGRPYIGIIPSNDNYLYCASLNIDRNLVEYSFENNQWNKNIVLSDMNLDGIIIASGRNDNYERIYAIQGKKIYEVWCSFGVWFSNLIFETTDAQINYLIVGDGRNDGINRVYLSSKNHTIYELTFTGPGQNDWDVETINQDMYCEDIGLGKNDSINRIYGVGGNDEWTIYELTYNPIYEIWEKEEVYSYIWETPFTYPSTCWGVSIGKTRIEDDLYRIYYLDVDGDINELFWNGNSWENTCINVFSTTDEYGYGFSIQQWGKPFAFGEFCNNEPPTRMIFINGINSLYYFIYKSGNWERIIIEEIGLPATYMDLEFGCARNSGYPALYSLTLGYSITEFYPE
;
A
#
# COMPACT_ATOMS: atom_id res chain seq x y z
N MET A 1 -42.85 -14.41 -64.30
CA MET A 1 -42.21 -15.16 -63.19
C MET A 1 -41.71 -14.12 -62.19
N LYS A 2 -42.48 -13.82 -61.14
CA LYS A 2 -42.13 -12.84 -60.10
C LYS A 2 -41.69 -13.61 -58.85
N LEU A 3 -40.43 -13.51 -58.47
CA LEU A 3 -39.90 -14.03 -57.21
C LEU A 3 -40.20 -12.99 -56.11
N ASN A 4 -41.04 -13.35 -55.14
CA ASN A 4 -41.20 -12.60 -53.90
C ASN A 4 -40.14 -13.09 -52.91
N LEU A 5 -39.19 -12.21 -52.58
CA LEU A 5 -38.20 -12.44 -51.53
C LEU A 5 -38.86 -12.08 -50.18
N LEU A 6 -39.28 -13.09 -49.41
CA LEU A 6 -39.70 -12.89 -48.02
C LEU A 6 -38.44 -12.77 -47.17
N ALA A 7 -38.18 -11.56 -46.66
CA ALA A 7 -37.16 -11.34 -45.64
C ALA A 7 -37.69 -11.89 -44.30
N LEU A 8 -37.15 -13.05 -43.89
CA LEU A 8 -37.44 -13.67 -42.60
C LEU A 8 -36.50 -13.07 -41.55
N THR A 9 -36.95 -12.04 -40.84
CA THR A 9 -36.24 -11.49 -39.68
C THR A 9 -36.37 -12.48 -38.51
N ILE A 10 -35.35 -13.31 -38.30
CA ILE A 10 -35.24 -14.17 -37.13
C ILE A 10 -34.80 -13.28 -35.95
N ILE A 11 -35.75 -12.90 -35.11
CA ILE A 11 -35.47 -12.26 -33.81
C ILE A 11 -35.02 -13.39 -32.87
N LEU A 12 -33.70 -13.57 -32.76
CA LEU A 12 -33.11 -14.37 -31.69
C LEU A 12 -33.28 -13.60 -30.37
N LEU A 13 -34.32 -13.95 -29.61
CA LEU A 13 -34.43 -13.61 -28.20
C LEU A 13 -33.33 -14.38 -27.45
N VAL A 14 -32.14 -13.79 -27.37
CA VAL A 14 -31.13 -14.21 -26.41
C VAL A 14 -31.64 -13.74 -25.05
N SER A 15 -32.28 -14.64 -24.31
CA SER A 15 -32.54 -14.42 -22.89
C SER A 15 -31.19 -14.39 -22.18
N VAL A 16 -30.65 -13.20 -21.99
CA VAL A 16 -29.51 -12.98 -21.09
C VAL A 16 -30.07 -13.14 -19.68
N PHE A 17 -30.06 -14.37 -19.17
CA PHE A 17 -30.20 -14.60 -17.74
C PHE A 17 -28.95 -14.01 -17.09
N SER A 18 -29.04 -12.79 -16.55
CA SER A 18 -28.03 -12.35 -15.59
C SER A 18 -28.22 -13.20 -14.35
N GLN A 19 -27.44 -14.27 -14.22
CA GLN A 19 -27.19 -14.85 -12.91
C GLN A 19 -26.52 -13.76 -12.09
N THR A 20 -27.30 -13.11 -11.23
CA THR A 20 -26.75 -12.31 -10.15
C THR A 20 -26.02 -13.27 -9.24
N HIS A 21 -24.72 -13.47 -9.48
CA HIS A 21 -23.85 -14.11 -8.51
C HIS A 21 -23.91 -13.25 -7.25
N LEU A 22 -24.67 -13.73 -6.27
CA LEU A 22 -24.65 -13.21 -4.91
C LEU A 22 -23.31 -13.68 -4.34
N TYR A 23 -22.33 -12.78 -4.31
CA TYR A 23 -21.13 -13.04 -3.52
C TYR A 23 -21.58 -13.18 -2.06
N PRO A 24 -21.07 -14.16 -1.33
CA PRO A 24 -21.35 -14.26 0.10
C PRO A 24 -20.92 -12.93 0.75
N SER A 25 -21.82 -12.34 1.54
CA SER A 25 -21.43 -11.21 2.39
C SER A 25 -20.33 -11.69 3.32
N ILE A 26 -19.16 -11.07 3.25
CA ILE A 26 -18.08 -11.36 4.20
C ILE A 26 -18.49 -10.76 5.54
N THR A 27 -18.67 -11.62 6.54
CA THR A 27 -18.80 -11.19 7.93
C THR A 27 -17.40 -11.10 8.52
N TRP A 28 -17.07 -9.92 9.04
CA TRP A 28 -15.76 -9.66 9.65
C TRP A 28 -15.86 -9.81 11.16
N GLU A 29 -15.02 -10.67 11.72
CA GLU A 29 -14.73 -10.69 13.15
C GLU A 29 -13.62 -9.70 13.47
N LYS A 30 -13.78 -8.98 14.58
CA LYS A 30 -12.81 -8.01 15.09
C LYS A 30 -12.08 -8.58 16.30
N THR A 31 -10.76 -8.44 16.34
CA THR A 31 -9.95 -8.69 17.54
C THR A 31 -8.98 -7.54 17.75
N VAL A 32 -8.99 -6.91 18.93
CA VAL A 32 -7.94 -5.97 19.32
C VAL A 32 -6.71 -6.79 19.74
N ILE A 33 -5.60 -6.61 19.03
CA ILE A 33 -4.33 -7.31 19.26
C ILE A 33 -3.58 -6.64 20.42
N ASP A 34 -3.51 -5.32 20.37
CA ASP A 34 -2.82 -4.50 21.36
C ASP A 34 -3.44 -3.10 21.38
N GLU A 35 -3.37 -2.43 22.53
CA GLU A 35 -3.87 -1.08 22.74
C GLU A 35 -2.88 -0.31 23.63
N ASP A 36 -2.51 0.89 23.21
CA ASP A 36 -1.76 1.83 24.04
C ASP A 36 -2.45 3.22 23.99
N ASN A 37 -1.87 4.23 24.61
CA ASN A 37 -2.37 5.61 24.58
C ASN A 37 -1.41 6.57 23.85
N THR A 38 -0.51 6.04 23.03
CA THR A 38 0.56 6.82 22.40
C THR A 38 0.57 6.70 20.89
N MET A 39 1.11 7.73 20.24
CA MET A 39 1.26 7.75 18.78
C MET A 39 2.00 6.50 18.32
N THR A 40 1.35 5.79 17.40
CA THR A 40 1.80 4.55 16.79
C THR A 40 2.45 4.86 15.45
N GLY A 41 3.54 4.19 15.11
CA GLY A 41 4.16 4.20 13.78
C GLY A 41 3.60 3.11 12.87
N GLY A 42 4.15 2.97 11.67
CA GLY A 42 3.65 2.02 10.66
C GLY A 42 3.63 0.55 11.10
N ILE A 43 2.81 -0.24 10.40
CA ILE A 43 2.73 -1.70 10.56
C ILE A 43 3.22 -2.40 9.29
N ALA A 44 3.70 -3.64 9.44
CA ALA A 44 4.10 -4.47 8.29
C ALA A 44 3.94 -5.95 8.62
N ILE A 45 3.68 -6.77 7.62
CA ILE A 45 3.61 -8.23 7.76
C ILE A 45 4.76 -8.87 7.00
N GLY A 46 5.43 -9.84 7.61
CA GLY A 46 6.48 -10.59 6.92
C GLY A 46 7.33 -11.45 7.85
N ARG A 47 8.52 -11.85 7.37
CA ARG A 47 9.44 -12.75 8.07
C ARG A 47 10.89 -12.26 7.97
N PRO A 48 11.28 -11.23 8.74
CA PRO A 48 12.63 -10.69 8.79
C PRO A 48 13.65 -11.61 9.50
N TYR A 49 13.62 -12.91 9.22
CA TYR A 49 14.45 -13.95 9.83
C TYR A 49 15.51 -14.44 8.83
N ILE A 50 16.76 -14.46 9.27
CA ILE A 50 17.89 -15.01 8.51
C ILE A 50 18.24 -16.40 9.05
N GLY A 51 18.19 -17.40 8.18
CA GLY A 51 18.51 -18.79 8.49
C GLY A 51 17.28 -19.62 8.85
N ILE A 52 17.25 -20.15 10.08
CA ILE A 52 16.15 -21.01 10.53
C ILE A 52 14.95 -20.13 10.89
N ILE A 53 13.87 -20.26 10.11
CA ILE A 53 12.60 -19.58 10.36
C ILE A 53 11.83 -20.40 11.41
N PRO A 54 11.37 -19.79 12.53
CA PRO A 54 10.71 -20.54 13.60
C PRO A 54 9.39 -21.22 13.17
N SER A 55 8.69 -20.64 12.20
CA SER A 55 7.42 -21.16 11.66
C SER A 55 7.29 -20.85 10.16
N ASN A 56 6.24 -21.41 9.53
CA ASN A 56 5.87 -21.06 8.16
C ASN A 56 4.93 -19.84 8.09
N ASP A 57 4.58 -19.26 9.23
CA ASP A 57 3.63 -18.15 9.34
C ASP A 57 4.35 -16.80 9.20
N ASN A 58 3.63 -15.77 8.74
CA ASN A 58 4.13 -14.41 8.83
C ASN A 58 3.89 -13.88 10.24
N TYR A 59 4.66 -12.84 10.59
CA TYR A 59 4.48 -12.09 11.83
C TYR A 59 3.99 -10.69 11.50
N LEU A 60 3.24 -10.09 12.41
CA LEU A 60 2.86 -8.68 12.33
C LEU A 60 3.86 -7.85 13.12
N TYR A 61 4.34 -6.76 12.54
CA TYR A 61 5.25 -5.84 13.19
C TYR A 61 4.60 -4.46 13.29
N CYS A 62 4.93 -3.72 14.34
CA CYS A 62 4.51 -2.34 14.50
C CYS A 62 5.65 -1.48 15.05
N ALA A 63 5.88 -0.35 14.41
CA ALA A 63 6.78 0.69 14.88
C ALA A 63 6.09 1.54 15.96
N SER A 64 6.79 1.81 17.06
CA SER A 64 6.44 2.80 18.08
C SER A 64 5.02 2.71 18.66
N LEU A 65 4.45 1.52 18.89
CA LEU A 65 3.09 1.46 19.47
C LEU A 65 2.99 2.10 20.86
N ASN A 66 4.07 2.10 21.64
CA ASN A 66 4.06 2.47 23.04
C ASN A 66 4.82 3.76 23.36
N ILE A 67 4.63 4.26 24.58
CA ILE A 67 5.35 5.44 25.09
C ILE A 67 6.88 5.27 25.04
N ASP A 68 7.33 4.01 25.12
CA ASP A 68 8.74 3.63 25.05
C ASP A 68 9.27 3.59 23.60
N ARG A 69 8.40 3.80 22.60
CA ARG A 69 8.77 3.94 21.19
C ARG A 69 9.53 2.72 20.65
N ASN A 70 9.04 1.53 21.01
CA ASN A 70 9.62 0.24 20.68
C ASN A 70 9.22 -0.23 19.27
N LEU A 71 10.06 -1.06 18.64
CA LEU A 71 9.64 -1.95 17.56
C LEU A 71 9.11 -3.24 18.20
N VAL A 72 7.90 -3.63 17.84
CA VAL A 72 7.21 -4.78 18.44
C VAL A 72 6.83 -5.80 17.37
N GLU A 73 7.00 -7.08 17.68
CA GLU A 73 6.51 -8.23 16.93
C GLU A 73 5.28 -8.82 17.63
N TYR A 74 4.27 -9.16 16.84
CA TYR A 74 3.11 -9.92 17.25
C TYR A 74 3.07 -11.27 16.53
N SER A 75 2.92 -12.34 17.30
CA SER A 75 2.72 -13.69 16.78
C SER A 75 1.40 -14.26 17.31
N PHE A 76 0.73 -15.07 16.49
CA PHE A 76 -0.49 -15.75 16.92
C PHE A 76 -0.22 -17.24 17.17
N GLU A 77 -0.29 -17.66 18.42
CA GLU A 77 -0.05 -19.05 18.82
C GLU A 77 -1.08 -19.48 19.85
N ASN A 78 -1.57 -20.72 19.75
CA ASN A 78 -2.55 -21.29 20.68
C ASN A 78 -3.81 -20.42 20.88
N ASN A 79 -4.32 -19.85 19.79
CA ASN A 79 -5.46 -18.92 19.76
C ASN A 79 -5.25 -17.63 20.57
N GLN A 80 -4.00 -17.18 20.73
CA GLN A 80 -3.67 -15.94 21.43
C GLN A 80 -2.58 -15.16 20.69
N TRP A 81 -2.71 -13.84 20.71
CA TRP A 81 -1.66 -12.93 20.28
C TRP A 81 -0.60 -12.79 21.36
N ASN A 82 0.67 -12.98 20.99
CA ASN A 82 1.84 -12.77 21.84
C ASN A 82 2.57 -11.51 21.36
N LYS A 83 3.07 -10.72 22.31
CA LYS A 83 3.77 -9.46 22.06
C LYS A 83 5.23 -9.59 22.48
N ASN A 84 6.15 -9.35 21.54
CA ASN A 84 7.60 -9.38 21.78
C ASN A 84 8.22 -8.03 21.41
N ILE A 85 9.04 -7.46 22.31
CA ILE A 85 9.83 -6.27 21.98
C ILE A 85 11.03 -6.71 21.14
N VAL A 86 11.12 -6.18 19.92
CA VAL A 86 12.21 -6.44 18.97
C VAL A 86 13.38 -5.50 19.21
N LEU A 87 13.10 -4.19 19.28
CA LEU A 87 14.06 -3.14 19.63
C LEU A 87 13.38 -2.14 20.57
N SER A 88 14.12 -1.65 21.57
CA SER A 88 13.61 -0.64 22.52
C SER A 88 14.13 0.76 22.22
N ASP A 89 13.33 1.79 22.56
CA ASP A 89 13.72 3.21 22.51
C ASP A 89 14.20 3.71 21.14
N MET A 90 13.68 3.13 20.05
CA MET A 90 14.12 3.48 18.70
C MET A 90 13.34 4.63 18.08
N ASN A 91 12.09 4.90 18.47
CA ASN A 91 11.27 5.96 17.86
C ASN A 91 11.21 5.87 16.34
N LEU A 92 10.81 4.69 15.86
CA LEU A 92 10.65 4.42 14.44
C LEU A 92 9.30 4.98 13.98
N ASP A 93 9.28 5.63 12.82
CA ASP A 93 8.09 6.29 12.29
C ASP A 93 7.29 5.36 11.36
N GLY A 94 7.99 4.64 10.48
CA GLY A 94 7.39 3.70 9.51
C GLY A 94 8.30 2.52 9.25
N ILE A 95 7.70 1.40 8.82
CA ILE A 95 8.39 0.15 8.51
C ILE A 95 7.86 -0.46 7.22
N ILE A 96 8.73 -1.18 6.51
CA ILE A 96 8.36 -2.10 5.42
C ILE A 96 9.18 -3.37 5.55
N ILE A 97 8.62 -4.52 5.19
CA ILE A 97 9.33 -5.79 5.16
C ILE A 97 9.53 -6.23 3.71
N ALA A 98 10.78 -6.42 3.31
CA ALA A 98 11.11 -6.79 1.94
C ALA A 98 12.51 -7.42 1.82
N SER A 99 12.81 -7.98 0.64
CA SER A 99 14.12 -8.55 0.30
C SER A 99 15.01 -7.51 -0.40
N GLY A 100 15.46 -6.46 0.31
CA GLY A 100 16.29 -5.39 -0.25
C GLY A 100 17.76 -5.77 -0.52
N ARG A 101 18.26 -6.87 0.09
CA ARG A 101 19.62 -7.38 -0.17
C ARG A 101 19.70 -8.44 -1.28
N ASN A 102 18.55 -8.86 -1.83
CA ASN A 102 18.49 -9.89 -2.89
C ASN A 102 19.13 -11.24 -2.51
N ASP A 103 19.06 -11.62 -1.23
CA ASP A 103 19.66 -12.85 -0.70
C ASP A 103 18.62 -13.89 -0.23
N ASN A 104 17.38 -13.75 -0.71
CA ASN A 104 16.19 -14.54 -0.34
C ASN A 104 15.73 -14.37 1.11
N TYR A 105 16.28 -13.42 1.87
CA TYR A 105 15.80 -13.10 3.21
C TYR A 105 15.15 -11.72 3.23
N GLU A 106 14.00 -11.65 3.88
CA GLU A 106 13.35 -10.38 4.18
C GLU A 106 14.02 -9.72 5.38
N ARG A 107 13.88 -8.39 5.45
CA ARG A 107 14.32 -7.56 6.57
C ARG A 107 13.31 -6.45 6.77
N ILE A 108 13.22 -5.94 7.99
CA ILE A 108 12.48 -4.71 8.27
C ILE A 108 13.39 -3.55 7.88
N TYR A 109 12.93 -2.71 6.97
CA TYR A 109 13.51 -1.39 6.72
C TYR A 109 12.67 -0.37 7.46
N ALA A 110 13.29 0.37 8.37
CA ALA A 110 12.61 1.23 9.33
C ALA A 110 13.13 2.66 9.25
N ILE A 111 12.22 3.62 9.39
CA ILE A 111 12.54 5.04 9.30
C ILE A 111 12.60 5.64 10.71
N GLN A 112 13.61 6.46 10.98
CA GLN A 112 13.75 7.25 12.19
C GLN A 112 14.12 8.68 11.79
N GLY A 113 13.13 9.52 11.49
CA GLY A 113 13.33 10.89 11.02
C GLY A 113 14.13 10.98 9.72
N LYS A 114 15.45 11.17 9.82
CA LYS A 114 16.37 11.27 8.66
C LYS A 114 17.19 10.00 8.41
N LYS A 115 16.96 8.96 9.20
CA LYS A 115 17.76 7.72 9.22
C LYS A 115 16.93 6.54 8.75
N ILE A 116 17.58 5.64 8.03
CA ILE A 116 17.04 4.31 7.72
C ILE A 116 17.85 3.25 8.44
N TYR A 117 17.12 2.42 9.18
CA TYR A 117 17.65 1.21 9.79
C TYR A 117 17.20 -0.02 9.01
N GLU A 118 18.08 -0.98 8.89
CA GLU A 118 17.73 -2.35 8.53
C GLU A 118 17.73 -3.18 9.81
N VAL A 119 16.66 -3.96 10.03
CA VAL A 119 16.46 -4.77 11.23
C VAL A 119 16.13 -6.21 10.83
N TRP A 120 16.78 -7.18 11.48
CA TRP A 120 16.59 -8.60 11.19
C TRP A 120 16.83 -9.46 12.43
N CYS A 121 16.27 -10.66 12.43
CA CYS A 121 16.50 -11.68 13.43
C CYS A 121 17.43 -12.76 12.86
N SER A 122 18.47 -13.15 13.59
CA SER A 122 19.31 -14.29 13.25
C SER A 122 19.52 -15.15 14.48
N PHE A 123 19.17 -16.43 14.38
CA PHE A 123 19.25 -17.40 15.49
C PHE A 123 18.54 -16.92 16.78
N GLY A 124 17.39 -16.25 16.63
CA GLY A 124 16.60 -15.72 17.75
C GLY A 124 17.16 -14.44 18.38
N VAL A 125 18.19 -13.84 17.79
CA VAL A 125 18.77 -12.56 18.24
C VAL A 125 18.45 -11.49 17.20
N TRP A 126 17.89 -10.38 17.67
CA TRP A 126 17.59 -9.22 16.83
C TRP A 126 18.82 -8.33 16.67
N PHE A 127 19.01 -7.85 15.44
CA PHE A 127 20.07 -6.95 15.04
C PHE A 127 19.46 -5.75 14.33
N SER A 128 20.09 -4.59 14.46
CA SER A 128 19.78 -3.41 13.69
C SER A 128 21.05 -2.76 13.17
N ASN A 129 20.95 -2.15 11.99
CA ASN A 129 22.06 -1.44 11.38
C ASN A 129 21.58 -0.16 10.71
N LEU A 130 22.27 0.95 10.94
CA LEU A 130 22.01 2.21 10.23
C LEU A 130 22.58 2.08 8.82
N ILE A 131 21.72 2.02 7.80
CA ILE A 131 22.15 1.84 6.41
C ILE A 131 22.22 3.16 5.65
N PHE A 132 21.52 4.20 6.13
CA PHE A 132 21.52 5.52 5.49
C PHE A 132 21.09 6.63 6.47
N GLU A 133 21.68 7.82 6.31
CA GLU A 133 21.27 9.05 6.99
C GLU A 133 21.35 10.21 6.00
N THR A 134 20.23 10.88 5.74
CA THR A 134 20.20 12.05 4.86
C THR A 134 20.53 13.34 5.61
N THR A 135 21.19 14.28 4.93
CA THR A 135 21.38 15.66 5.39
C THR A 135 20.21 16.58 4.99
N ASP A 136 19.31 16.13 4.12
CA ASP A 136 18.15 16.86 3.61
C ASP A 136 17.03 16.97 4.67
N ALA A 137 15.77 17.02 4.27
CA ALA A 137 14.63 16.97 5.17
C ALA A 137 14.42 15.55 5.75
N GLN A 138 13.41 15.45 6.61
CA GLN A 138 12.90 14.16 7.09
C GLN A 138 12.55 13.28 5.89
N ILE A 139 12.77 11.97 6.03
CA ILE A 139 12.25 11.00 5.07
C ILE A 139 10.71 11.03 5.18
N ASN A 140 9.96 10.61 4.17
CA ASN A 140 8.50 10.47 4.21
C ASN A 140 8.07 9.12 3.60
N TYR A 141 8.69 8.67 2.52
CA TYR A 141 8.32 7.38 1.95
C TYR A 141 9.49 6.43 1.88
N LEU A 142 9.18 5.15 1.98
CA LEU A 142 10.13 4.04 1.92
C LEU A 142 9.44 2.89 1.20
N ILE A 143 10.00 2.49 0.07
CA ILE A 143 9.54 1.34 -0.71
C ILE A 143 10.72 0.48 -1.10
N VAL A 144 10.48 -0.80 -1.37
CA VAL A 144 11.51 -1.74 -1.81
C VAL A 144 11.00 -2.48 -3.04
N GLY A 145 11.81 -2.52 -4.09
CA GLY A 145 11.45 -3.25 -5.33
C GLY A 145 12.49 -3.10 -6.43
N ASP A 146 12.24 -3.75 -7.57
CA ASP A 146 13.10 -3.71 -8.75
C ASP A 146 12.71 -2.56 -9.68
N GLY A 147 13.09 -1.33 -9.32
CA GLY A 147 12.76 -0.13 -10.09
C GLY A 147 13.57 0.01 -11.38
N ARG A 148 14.75 -0.62 -11.45
CA ARG A 148 15.61 -0.59 -12.65
C ARG A 148 15.29 -1.70 -13.65
N ASN A 149 14.41 -2.64 -13.30
CA ASN A 149 14.04 -3.79 -14.12
C ASN A 149 15.24 -4.68 -14.46
N ASP A 150 16.16 -4.85 -13.52
CA ASP A 150 17.37 -5.67 -13.66
C ASP A 150 17.39 -6.89 -12.73
N GLY A 151 16.27 -7.17 -12.07
CA GLY A 151 16.11 -8.28 -11.13
C GLY A 151 16.71 -8.01 -9.75
N ILE A 152 17.14 -6.77 -9.47
CA ILE A 152 17.74 -6.38 -8.19
C ILE A 152 16.78 -5.42 -7.48
N ASN A 153 16.26 -5.87 -6.34
CA ASN A 153 15.52 -5.01 -5.42
C ASN A 153 16.46 -3.96 -4.83
N ARG A 154 15.93 -2.75 -4.69
CA ARG A 154 16.60 -1.61 -4.07
C ARG A 154 15.67 -0.97 -3.07
N VAL A 155 16.25 -0.28 -2.09
CA VAL A 155 15.49 0.51 -1.11
C VAL A 155 15.39 1.93 -1.66
N TYR A 156 14.18 2.37 -1.97
CA TYR A 156 13.90 3.74 -2.40
C TYR A 156 13.27 4.50 -1.25
N LEU A 157 13.71 5.73 -1.04
CA LEU A 157 13.13 6.60 -0.02
C LEU A 157 13.06 8.02 -0.54
N SER A 158 12.00 8.75 -0.19
CA SER A 158 11.85 10.15 -0.54
C SER A 158 11.88 11.02 0.71
N SER A 159 12.57 12.15 0.62
CA SER A 159 12.54 13.19 1.65
C SER A 159 11.30 14.08 1.48
N LYS A 160 10.97 14.83 2.54
CA LYS A 160 9.95 15.90 2.51
C LYS A 160 10.23 16.99 1.47
N ASN A 161 11.46 17.07 0.96
CA ASN A 161 11.84 18.00 -0.12
C ASN A 161 11.80 17.32 -1.50
N HIS A 162 11.11 16.19 -1.63
CA HIS A 162 10.95 15.45 -2.88
C HIS A 162 12.25 14.93 -3.50
N THR A 163 13.32 14.83 -2.70
CA THR A 163 14.55 14.13 -3.10
C THR A 163 14.36 12.63 -2.90
N ILE A 164 14.51 11.84 -3.95
CA ILE A 164 14.53 10.38 -3.84
C ILE A 164 15.98 9.91 -3.68
N TYR A 165 16.19 8.92 -2.83
CA TYR A 165 17.44 8.19 -2.71
C TYR A 165 17.19 6.72 -3.02
N GLU A 166 18.05 6.14 -3.83
CA GLU A 166 18.07 4.72 -4.15
C GLU A 166 19.30 4.09 -3.49
N LEU A 167 19.07 3.08 -2.64
CA LEU A 167 20.10 2.33 -1.96
C LEU A 167 20.18 0.94 -2.60
N THR A 168 21.33 0.63 -3.18
CA THR A 168 21.63 -0.69 -3.76
C THR A 168 22.62 -1.43 -2.86
N PHE A 169 22.27 -2.64 -2.43
CA PHE A 169 23.19 -3.47 -1.66
C PHE A 169 24.29 -4.05 -2.56
N THR A 170 25.57 -3.83 -2.23
CA THR A 170 26.71 -4.11 -3.14
C THR A 170 27.73 -5.13 -2.63
N GLY A 171 27.69 -5.56 -1.38
CA GLY A 171 28.76 -6.37 -0.82
C GLY A 171 28.38 -7.26 0.36
N PRO A 172 29.32 -8.05 0.90
CA PRO A 172 29.03 -8.98 2.00
C PRO A 172 28.89 -8.28 3.36
N GLY A 173 29.30 -7.01 3.48
CA GLY A 173 29.25 -6.22 4.70
C GLY A 173 27.83 -5.80 5.08
N GLN A 174 27.66 -5.41 6.33
CA GLN A 174 26.37 -4.90 6.81
C GLN A 174 26.06 -3.50 6.24
N ASN A 175 27.10 -2.72 5.93
CA ASN A 175 27.04 -1.33 5.46
C ASN A 175 27.37 -1.15 3.98
N ASP A 176 27.44 -2.24 3.21
CA ASP A 176 27.83 -2.20 1.81
C ASP A 176 26.61 -1.79 0.96
N TRP A 177 26.27 -0.50 1.03
CA TRP A 177 25.19 0.14 0.29
C TRP A 177 25.73 1.28 -0.57
N ASP A 178 25.50 1.17 -1.87
CA ASP A 178 25.71 2.27 -2.80
C ASP A 178 24.45 3.14 -2.80
N VAL A 179 24.62 4.46 -2.75
CA VAL A 179 23.51 5.41 -2.69
C VAL A 179 23.53 6.33 -3.89
N GLU A 180 22.43 6.35 -4.63
CA GLU A 180 22.18 7.31 -5.72
C GLU A 180 21.08 8.29 -5.32
N THR A 181 21.28 9.57 -5.65
CA THR A 181 20.27 10.61 -5.46
C THR A 181 19.53 10.85 -6.77
N ILE A 182 18.21 10.68 -6.74
CA ILE A 182 17.29 10.90 -7.86
C ILE A 182 16.52 12.20 -7.58
N ASN A 183 16.95 13.29 -8.20
CA ASN A 183 16.35 14.61 -8.02
C ASN A 183 15.29 14.90 -9.11
N GLN A 184 14.13 14.28 -8.94
CA GLN A 184 13.01 14.39 -9.88
C GLN A 184 11.82 15.15 -9.29
N ASP A 185 11.95 15.75 -8.11
CA ASP A 185 10.90 16.54 -7.45
C ASP A 185 9.57 15.76 -7.35
N MET A 186 9.62 14.55 -6.79
CA MET A 186 8.45 13.79 -6.37
C MET A 186 8.74 12.84 -5.21
N TYR A 187 7.69 12.33 -4.56
CA TYR A 187 7.76 11.21 -3.62
C TYR A 187 7.81 9.86 -4.34
N CYS A 188 8.38 8.83 -3.71
CA CYS A 188 8.32 7.44 -4.16
C CYS A 188 7.37 6.65 -3.24
N GLU A 189 6.09 6.63 -3.58
CA GLU A 189 5.03 6.09 -2.71
C GLU A 189 4.75 4.61 -2.99
N ASP A 190 4.87 4.19 -4.25
CA ASP A 190 4.80 2.77 -4.59
C ASP A 190 5.60 2.42 -5.85
N ILE A 191 5.82 1.13 -6.06
CA ILE A 191 6.53 0.59 -7.22
C ILE A 191 5.78 -0.60 -7.80
N GLY A 192 5.62 -0.62 -9.12
CA GLY A 192 4.97 -1.76 -9.77
C GLY A 192 4.66 -1.57 -11.25
N LEU A 193 3.78 -2.43 -11.76
CA LEU A 193 3.46 -2.57 -13.18
C LEU A 193 2.25 -1.72 -13.61
N GLY A 194 2.24 -0.43 -13.28
CA GLY A 194 1.07 0.43 -13.53
C GLY A 194 0.60 0.48 -15.00
N LYS A 195 1.53 0.45 -15.96
CA LYS A 195 1.23 0.37 -17.41
C LYS A 195 0.96 -1.04 -17.94
N ASN A 196 1.05 -2.07 -17.09
CA ASN A 196 0.82 -3.48 -17.44
C ASN A 196 1.69 -4.00 -18.61
N ASP A 197 2.90 -3.48 -18.77
CA ASP A 197 3.83 -3.78 -19.88
C ASP A 197 5.10 -4.51 -19.41
N SER A 198 5.04 -5.15 -18.24
CA SER A 198 6.16 -5.86 -17.61
C SER A 198 7.35 -4.99 -17.21
N ILE A 199 7.18 -3.65 -17.17
CA ILE A 199 8.18 -2.71 -16.67
C ILE A 199 7.69 -2.12 -15.35
N ASN A 200 8.44 -2.37 -14.27
CA ASN A 200 8.29 -1.72 -12.98
C ASN A 200 8.66 -0.26 -13.08
N ARG A 201 7.88 0.57 -12.39
CA ARG A 201 8.07 2.01 -12.31
C ARG A 201 7.73 2.49 -10.92
N ILE A 202 8.36 3.59 -10.53
CA ILE A 202 8.08 4.24 -9.25
C ILE A 202 7.01 5.29 -9.49
N TYR A 203 5.99 5.29 -8.65
CA TYR A 203 4.87 6.21 -8.70
C TYR A 203 4.78 7.00 -7.40
N GLY A 204 4.32 8.23 -7.50
CA GLY A 204 4.10 9.09 -6.34
C GLY A 204 3.72 10.50 -6.75
N VAL A 205 3.46 11.34 -5.76
CA VAL A 205 3.04 12.72 -5.97
C VAL A 205 4.23 13.66 -5.91
N GLY A 206 4.21 14.73 -6.70
CA GLY A 206 5.30 15.71 -6.70
C GLY A 206 5.03 16.93 -7.55
N GLY A 207 6.11 17.62 -7.91
CA GLY A 207 6.10 18.83 -8.71
C GLY A 207 5.77 20.09 -7.92
N ASN A 208 5.80 21.23 -8.62
CA ASN A 208 5.59 22.57 -8.03
C ASN A 208 4.24 22.73 -7.29
N ASP A 209 3.27 21.85 -7.53
CA ASP A 209 1.92 21.99 -6.96
C ASP A 209 1.41 20.72 -6.23
N GLU A 210 2.17 19.63 -6.08
CA GLU A 210 1.74 18.39 -5.37
C GLU A 210 0.31 17.86 -5.73
N TRP A 211 -0.23 18.24 -6.89
CA TRP A 211 -1.52 17.79 -7.44
C TRP A 211 -1.34 16.79 -8.58
N THR A 212 -0.10 16.42 -8.84
CA THR A 212 0.30 15.65 -10.01
C THR A 212 0.91 14.33 -9.56
N ILE A 213 0.33 13.25 -10.07
CA ILE A 213 0.91 11.92 -9.98
C ILE A 213 1.91 11.79 -11.11
N TYR A 214 3.13 11.41 -10.75
CA TYR A 214 4.22 11.16 -11.68
C TYR A 214 4.60 9.68 -11.69
N GLU A 215 5.28 9.30 -12.76
CA GLU A 215 5.90 8.02 -12.96
C GLU A 215 7.39 8.22 -13.24
N LEU A 216 8.25 7.45 -12.58
CA LEU A 216 9.66 7.33 -12.92
C LEU A 216 9.94 5.99 -13.58
N THR A 217 10.47 6.04 -14.81
CA THR A 217 10.95 4.86 -15.54
C THR A 217 12.46 4.91 -15.65
N TYR A 218 13.15 3.82 -15.30
CA TYR A 218 14.59 3.73 -15.49
C TYR A 218 14.92 3.38 -16.95
N ASN A 219 15.77 4.19 -17.57
CA ASN A 219 16.29 3.93 -18.91
C ASN A 219 17.71 3.33 -18.81
N PRO A 220 17.88 2.02 -19.05
CA PRO A 220 19.17 1.36 -18.88
C PRO A 220 20.20 1.70 -19.97
N ILE A 221 19.78 2.29 -21.09
CA ILE A 221 20.71 2.69 -22.17
C ILE A 221 21.47 3.96 -21.78
N TYR A 222 20.78 4.88 -21.12
CA TYR A 222 21.34 6.17 -20.70
C TYR A 222 21.67 6.23 -19.22
N GLU A 223 21.30 5.19 -18.45
CA GLU A 223 21.46 5.12 -17.00
C GLU A 223 20.82 6.31 -16.28
N ILE A 224 19.61 6.70 -16.71
CA ILE A 224 18.86 7.82 -16.15
C ILE A 224 17.43 7.41 -15.78
N TRP A 225 16.85 8.14 -14.83
CA TRP A 225 15.42 8.11 -14.55
C TRP A 225 14.69 9.15 -15.41
N GLU A 226 13.71 8.69 -16.16
CA GLU A 226 12.80 9.52 -16.96
C GLU A 226 11.52 9.74 -16.16
N LYS A 227 11.15 11.01 -15.93
CA LYS A 227 9.91 11.39 -15.24
C LYS A 227 8.82 11.72 -16.26
N GLU A 228 7.67 11.08 -16.13
CA GLU A 228 6.46 11.36 -16.92
C GLU A 228 5.29 11.74 -16.00
N GLU A 229 4.48 12.69 -16.45
CA GLU A 229 3.20 13.00 -15.82
C GLU A 229 2.19 11.87 -16.13
N VAL A 230 1.59 11.33 -15.08
CA VAL A 230 0.53 10.31 -15.18
C VAL A 230 -0.83 10.99 -15.20
N TYR A 231 -1.08 11.84 -14.21
CA TYR A 231 -2.35 12.54 -14.04
C TYR A 231 -2.15 13.79 -13.18
N SER A 232 -2.73 14.91 -13.63
CA SER A 232 -2.83 16.14 -12.84
C SER A 232 -4.29 16.38 -12.47
N TYR A 233 -4.56 16.55 -11.18
CA TYR A 233 -5.89 16.97 -10.73
C TYR A 233 -6.18 18.39 -11.21
N ILE A 234 -7.36 18.61 -11.79
CA ILE A 234 -7.79 19.92 -12.30
C ILE A 234 -8.86 20.46 -11.35
N TRP A 235 -8.54 21.58 -10.70
CA TRP A 235 -9.49 22.30 -9.85
C TRP A 235 -10.73 22.74 -10.61
N GLU A 236 -11.90 22.21 -10.21
CA GLU A 236 -13.18 22.70 -10.72
C GLU A 236 -13.59 24.03 -10.06
N THR A 237 -13.05 24.33 -8.88
CA THR A 237 -13.36 25.56 -8.14
C THR A 237 -12.08 26.27 -7.67
N PRO A 238 -12.06 27.62 -7.63
CA PRO A 238 -10.88 28.41 -7.29
C PRO A 238 -10.57 28.43 -5.78
N PHE A 239 -10.89 27.37 -5.03
CA PHE A 239 -10.56 27.31 -3.61
C PHE A 239 -9.04 27.18 -3.40
N THR A 240 -8.54 27.94 -2.43
CA THR A 240 -7.11 28.19 -2.18
C THR A 240 -6.54 27.36 -1.03
N TYR A 241 -7.15 26.22 -0.68
CA TYR A 241 -6.53 25.37 0.33
C TYR A 241 -5.45 24.51 -0.33
N PRO A 242 -4.20 24.52 0.17
CA PRO A 242 -3.19 23.58 -0.29
C PRO A 242 -3.67 22.20 0.12
N SER A 243 -4.27 21.51 -0.83
CA SER A 243 -4.66 20.11 -0.72
C SER A 243 -3.88 19.41 -1.80
N THR A 244 -3.32 18.26 -1.45
CA THR A 244 -2.36 17.59 -2.30
C THR A 244 -2.85 16.18 -2.55
N CYS A 245 -2.57 15.64 -3.74
CA CYS A 245 -2.90 14.24 -4.00
C CYS A 245 -2.01 13.40 -3.09
N TRP A 246 -2.51 12.29 -2.57
CA TRP A 246 -1.74 11.46 -1.64
C TRP A 246 -1.95 9.98 -1.88
N GLY A 247 -1.01 9.19 -1.34
CA GLY A 247 -1.29 7.82 -1.03
C GLY A 247 -1.32 6.91 -2.25
N VAL A 248 -0.53 7.26 -3.25
CA VAL A 248 -0.37 6.53 -4.50
C VAL A 248 0.05 5.09 -4.18
N SER A 249 -0.81 4.14 -4.49
CA SER A 249 -0.59 2.70 -4.26
C SER A 249 -0.99 1.90 -5.49
N ILE A 250 -0.32 0.78 -5.75
CA ILE A 250 -0.53 -0.04 -6.94
C ILE A 250 -1.08 -1.40 -6.55
N GLY A 251 -2.14 -1.82 -7.22
CA GLY A 251 -2.79 -3.09 -6.91
C GLY A 251 -3.61 -3.65 -8.06
N LYS A 252 -3.79 -4.97 -8.02
CA LYS A 252 -4.77 -5.68 -8.84
C LYS A 252 -6.05 -5.84 -8.03
N THR A 253 -7.11 -5.17 -8.44
CA THR A 253 -8.36 -5.12 -7.66
C THR A 253 -9.58 -5.58 -8.46
N ARG A 254 -9.47 -5.58 -9.79
CA ARG A 254 -10.51 -6.10 -10.68
C ARG A 254 -10.14 -7.53 -11.07
N ILE A 255 -11.08 -8.44 -10.89
CA ILE A 255 -10.87 -9.85 -11.22
C ILE A 255 -11.13 -10.10 -12.71
N GLU A 256 -11.92 -9.24 -13.34
CA GLU A 256 -12.38 -9.40 -14.72
C GLU A 256 -11.26 -9.22 -15.75
N ASP A 257 -10.24 -8.40 -15.46
CA ASP A 257 -9.12 -8.14 -16.37
C ASP A 257 -7.74 -8.51 -15.83
N ASP A 258 -7.60 -8.71 -14.51
CA ASP A 258 -6.33 -9.02 -13.84
C ASP A 258 -5.20 -7.99 -14.06
N LEU A 259 -5.58 -6.73 -14.31
CA LEU A 259 -4.63 -5.64 -14.57
C LEU A 259 -4.34 -4.81 -13.31
N TYR A 260 -3.09 -4.38 -13.20
CA TYR A 260 -2.64 -3.39 -12.22
C TYR A 260 -3.21 -2.02 -12.54
N ARG A 261 -3.47 -1.27 -11.48
CA ARG A 261 -3.96 0.11 -11.48
C ARG A 261 -3.27 0.89 -10.38
N ILE A 262 -3.30 2.21 -10.51
CA ILE A 262 -2.86 3.13 -9.47
C ILE A 262 -4.10 3.62 -8.73
N TYR A 263 -4.07 3.57 -7.40
CA TYR A 263 -5.06 4.13 -6.51
C TYR A 263 -4.46 5.31 -5.79
N TYR A 264 -5.24 6.38 -5.64
CA TYR A 264 -4.79 7.57 -4.93
C TYR A 264 -5.98 8.27 -4.29
N LEU A 265 -5.66 9.12 -3.33
CA LEU A 265 -6.59 10.09 -2.76
C LEU A 265 -6.37 11.41 -3.49
N ASP A 266 -7.42 11.98 -4.07
CA ASP A 266 -7.31 13.30 -4.67
C ASP A 266 -7.28 14.41 -3.60
N VAL A 267 -7.28 15.65 -4.05
CA VAL A 267 -7.22 16.83 -3.18
C VAL A 267 -8.45 16.96 -2.27
N ASP A 268 -9.56 16.34 -2.69
CA ASP A 268 -10.79 16.19 -1.94
C ASP A 268 -10.84 14.82 -1.25
N GLY A 269 -9.72 14.12 -1.05
CA GLY A 269 -9.70 12.84 -0.33
C GLY A 269 -10.56 11.74 -0.95
N ASP A 270 -11.08 11.95 -2.17
CA ASP A 270 -11.87 10.97 -2.89
C ASP A 270 -10.95 9.88 -3.41
N ILE A 271 -11.47 8.64 -3.41
CA ILE A 271 -10.70 7.50 -3.87
C ILE A 271 -10.82 7.45 -5.39
N ASN A 272 -9.68 7.51 -6.05
CA ASN A 272 -9.59 7.51 -7.49
C ASN A 272 -8.75 6.32 -7.97
N GLU A 273 -9.01 5.89 -9.20
CA GLU A 273 -8.30 4.83 -9.91
C GLU A 273 -7.77 5.38 -11.23
N LEU A 274 -6.47 5.19 -11.49
CA LEU A 274 -5.87 5.41 -12.80
C LEU A 274 -5.59 4.07 -13.48
N PHE A 275 -6.12 3.92 -14.68
CA PHE A 275 -5.97 2.73 -15.52
C PHE A 275 -5.25 3.08 -16.83
N TRP A 276 -4.20 2.32 -17.17
CA TRP A 276 -3.54 2.45 -18.46
C TRP A 276 -4.25 1.62 -19.53
N ASN A 277 -4.90 2.28 -20.50
CA ASN A 277 -5.65 1.62 -21.57
C ASN A 277 -4.78 1.14 -22.76
N GLY A 278 -3.45 1.26 -22.65
CA GLY A 278 -2.49 0.98 -23.72
C GLY A 278 -1.97 2.23 -24.46
N ASN A 279 -2.69 3.35 -24.39
CA ASN A 279 -2.32 4.61 -25.03
C ASN A 279 -2.28 5.81 -24.07
N SER A 280 -3.14 5.80 -23.05
CA SER A 280 -3.30 6.89 -22.09
C SER A 280 -3.76 6.38 -20.73
N TRP A 281 -3.55 7.20 -19.71
CA TRP A 281 -4.17 7.01 -18.39
C TRP A 281 -5.63 7.49 -18.41
N GLU A 282 -6.51 6.66 -17.88
CA GLU A 282 -7.92 6.97 -17.63
C GLU A 282 -8.14 7.08 -16.13
N ASN A 283 -8.65 8.23 -15.67
CA ASN A 283 -9.05 8.43 -14.27
C ASN A 283 -10.52 8.07 -14.06
N THR A 284 -10.80 7.28 -13.02
CA THR A 284 -12.15 6.94 -12.58
C THR A 284 -12.26 7.17 -11.08
N CYS A 285 -13.17 8.03 -10.65
CA CYS A 285 -13.54 8.14 -9.25
C CYS A 285 -14.26 6.86 -8.79
N ILE A 286 -13.75 6.22 -7.74
CA ILE A 286 -14.30 5.01 -7.11
C ILE A 286 -15.37 5.39 -6.10
N ASN A 287 -15.10 6.42 -5.30
CA ASN A 287 -16.04 6.92 -4.31
C ASN A 287 -15.90 8.43 -4.14
N VAL A 288 -17.04 9.11 -4.14
CA VAL A 288 -17.17 10.51 -3.74
C VAL A 288 -17.65 10.55 -2.30
N PHE A 289 -16.84 11.08 -1.39
CA PHE A 289 -17.26 11.34 -0.01
C PHE A 289 -18.04 12.65 0.02
N SER A 290 -19.36 12.56 -0.03
CA SER A 290 -20.27 13.70 -0.27
C SER A 290 -20.27 14.82 0.79
N THR A 291 -19.50 14.69 1.88
CA THR A 291 -19.47 15.68 2.96
C THR A 291 -18.08 15.85 3.57
N THR A 292 -17.72 17.10 3.84
CA THR A 292 -16.53 17.56 4.60
C THR A 292 -16.36 16.94 5.99
N ASP A 293 -17.37 16.21 6.49
CA ASP A 293 -17.39 15.63 7.83
C ASP A 293 -16.81 14.18 7.89
N GLU A 294 -16.46 13.59 6.73
CA GLU A 294 -15.82 12.26 6.63
C GLU A 294 -14.29 12.31 6.35
N TYR A 295 -13.69 13.52 6.35
CA TYR A 295 -12.29 13.87 6.04
C TYR A 295 -11.23 13.85 7.15
N GLY A 296 -10.39 12.82 7.16
CA GLY A 296 -9.27 12.68 8.11
C GLY A 296 -8.21 11.70 7.66
N TYR A 297 -8.40 11.05 6.51
CA TYR A 297 -7.26 10.43 5.85
C TYR A 297 -6.37 11.55 5.29
N GLY A 298 -5.11 11.57 5.73
CA GLY A 298 -4.06 12.41 5.13
C GLY A 298 -3.82 13.80 5.74
N PHE A 299 -4.78 14.45 6.41
CA PHE A 299 -4.47 15.74 7.06
C PHE A 299 -3.45 15.61 8.20
N SER A 300 -3.35 14.44 8.82
CA SER A 300 -2.39 14.12 9.90
C SER A 300 -1.51 12.91 9.63
N ILE A 301 -1.77 12.09 8.61
CA ILE A 301 -0.76 11.19 8.05
C ILE A 301 0.17 12.06 7.21
N GLN A 302 0.94 12.89 7.89
CA GLN A 302 1.84 13.78 7.19
C GLN A 302 2.96 12.99 6.50
N GLN A 303 3.26 11.74 6.90
CA GLN A 303 4.59 11.23 6.58
C GLN A 303 4.77 9.72 6.43
N TRP A 304 3.86 8.77 6.70
CA TRP A 304 4.20 7.32 6.63
C TRP A 304 2.98 6.40 6.45
N GLY A 305 3.16 5.24 5.79
CA GLY A 305 2.14 4.18 5.67
C GLY A 305 1.41 4.18 4.32
N LYS A 306 0.78 3.04 3.98
CA LYS A 306 -0.03 2.92 2.76
C LYS A 306 -1.50 3.20 3.11
N PRO A 307 -2.17 4.17 2.45
CA PRO A 307 -3.61 4.38 2.68
C PRO A 307 -4.47 3.19 2.26
N PHE A 308 -3.94 2.40 1.32
CA PHE A 308 -4.62 1.29 0.70
C PHE A 308 -3.88 0.01 1.09
N ALA A 309 -4.63 -0.95 1.60
CA ALA A 309 -4.22 -2.34 1.56
C ALA A 309 -5.00 -3.07 0.46
N PHE A 310 -4.36 -4.03 -0.19
CA PHE A 310 -4.98 -4.83 -1.25
C PHE A 310 -5.06 -6.28 -0.79
N GLY A 311 -6.20 -6.91 -1.01
CA GLY A 311 -6.41 -8.29 -0.62
C GLY A 311 -7.21 -9.10 -1.62
N GLU A 312 -7.01 -10.42 -1.58
CA GLU A 312 -7.76 -11.40 -2.36
C GLU A 312 -8.25 -12.51 -1.42
N PHE A 313 -9.56 -12.81 -1.47
CA PHE A 313 -10.13 -13.98 -0.77
C PHE A 313 -10.43 -15.10 -1.77
N CYS A 314 -9.71 -16.21 -1.61
CA CYS A 314 -9.73 -17.37 -2.51
C CYS A 314 -10.90 -18.35 -2.26
N ASN A 315 -11.74 -18.11 -1.25
CA ASN A 315 -12.86 -19.03 -0.96
C ASN A 315 -14.03 -18.87 -1.96
N ASN A 316 -13.95 -17.91 -2.87
CA ASN A 316 -14.88 -17.70 -3.96
C ASN A 316 -14.22 -18.10 -5.30
N GLU A 317 -15.02 -18.63 -6.22
CA GLU A 317 -14.61 -18.89 -7.61
C GLU A 317 -15.52 -18.04 -8.52
N PRO A 318 -15.01 -16.93 -9.11
CA PRO A 318 -13.64 -16.41 -9.01
C PRO A 318 -13.36 -15.73 -7.66
N PRO A 319 -12.08 -15.52 -7.29
CA PRO A 319 -11.73 -14.88 -6.04
C PRO A 319 -12.20 -13.43 -5.99
N THR A 320 -12.47 -12.93 -4.78
CA THR A 320 -12.88 -11.54 -4.58
C THR A 320 -11.67 -10.70 -4.21
N ARG A 321 -11.40 -9.65 -4.98
CA ARG A 321 -10.33 -8.68 -4.72
C ARG A 321 -10.91 -7.42 -4.09
N MET A 322 -10.20 -6.86 -3.13
CA MET A 322 -10.65 -5.71 -2.36
C MET A 322 -9.57 -4.65 -2.25
N ILE A 323 -10.03 -3.41 -2.15
CA ILE A 323 -9.25 -2.28 -1.66
C ILE A 323 -9.75 -1.98 -0.26
N PHE A 324 -8.85 -1.96 0.71
CA PHE A 324 -9.14 -1.53 2.07
C PHE A 324 -8.61 -0.12 2.27
N ILE A 325 -9.38 0.69 2.97
CA ILE A 325 -9.01 2.06 3.33
C ILE A 325 -9.77 2.42 4.60
N ASN A 326 -9.12 3.12 5.52
CA ASN A 326 -9.86 3.73 6.61
C ASN A 326 -10.37 5.11 6.17
N GLY A 327 -11.55 5.51 6.59
CA GLY A 327 -11.96 6.92 6.60
C GLY A 327 -11.83 7.51 8.00
N ILE A 328 -12.38 8.71 8.22
CA ILE A 328 -12.42 9.32 9.57
C ILE A 328 -13.00 8.35 10.59
N ASN A 329 -14.23 7.92 10.35
CA ASN A 329 -15.08 7.32 11.39
C ASN A 329 -15.31 5.84 11.15
N SER A 330 -14.76 5.28 10.08
CA SER A 330 -15.11 3.95 9.63
C SER A 330 -13.96 3.32 8.87
N LEU A 331 -13.88 2.00 8.91
CA LEU A 331 -13.02 1.22 8.03
C LEU A 331 -13.88 0.68 6.87
N TYR A 332 -13.39 0.86 5.64
CA TYR A 332 -14.10 0.47 4.43
C TYR A 332 -13.34 -0.59 3.65
N TYR A 333 -14.08 -1.36 2.86
CA TYR A 333 -13.53 -2.00 1.69
C TYR A 333 -14.38 -1.77 0.46
N PHE A 334 -13.72 -1.85 -0.69
CA PHE A 334 -14.31 -1.67 -2.01
C PHE A 334 -14.10 -2.93 -2.83
N ILE A 335 -15.16 -3.38 -3.50
CA ILE A 335 -15.10 -4.49 -4.47
C ILE A 335 -15.58 -4.00 -5.83
N TYR A 336 -14.90 -4.41 -6.89
CA TYR A 336 -15.37 -4.16 -8.25
C TYR A 336 -16.24 -5.32 -8.73
N LYS A 337 -17.47 -5.01 -9.16
CA LYS A 337 -18.44 -6.01 -9.61
C LYS A 337 -19.29 -5.49 -10.75
N SER A 338 -19.36 -6.27 -11.83
CA SER A 338 -20.29 -6.00 -12.93
C SER A 338 -20.16 -4.57 -13.48
N GLY A 339 -18.93 -4.07 -13.56
CA GLY A 339 -18.64 -2.73 -14.07
C GLY A 339 -18.70 -1.60 -13.04
N ASN A 340 -19.01 -1.87 -11.77
CA ASN A 340 -19.22 -0.85 -10.75
C ASN A 340 -18.46 -1.17 -9.45
N TRP A 341 -18.07 -0.12 -8.72
CA TRP A 341 -17.54 -0.24 -7.37
C TRP A 341 -18.66 -0.33 -6.34
N GLU A 342 -18.59 -1.32 -5.46
CA GLU A 342 -19.46 -1.44 -4.28
C GLU A 342 -18.64 -1.09 -3.03
N ARG A 343 -19.15 -0.15 -2.22
CA ARG A 343 -18.56 0.26 -0.94
C ARG A 343 -19.21 -0.53 0.20
N ILE A 344 -18.40 -1.15 1.04
CA ILE A 344 -18.85 -1.84 2.25
C ILE A 344 -18.12 -1.27 3.48
N ILE A 345 -18.87 -1.08 4.56
CA ILE A 345 -18.33 -0.66 5.86
C ILE A 345 -17.98 -1.92 6.65
N ILE A 346 -16.72 -2.04 7.11
CA ILE A 346 -16.26 -3.11 8.01
C ILE A 346 -16.68 -2.78 9.44
N GLU A 347 -16.36 -1.57 9.88
CA GLU A 347 -16.63 -1.10 11.24
C GLU A 347 -16.81 0.42 11.27
N GLU A 348 -17.72 0.89 12.13
CA GLU A 348 -17.78 2.28 12.57
C GLU A 348 -16.87 2.46 13.81
N ILE A 349 -15.79 3.21 13.66
CA ILE A 349 -14.75 3.47 14.68
C ILE A 349 -15.21 4.56 15.68
N GLY A 350 -16.20 5.39 15.32
CA GLY A 350 -16.89 6.32 16.22
C GLY A 350 -16.07 7.52 16.73
N LEU A 351 -14.80 7.63 16.34
CA LEU A 351 -13.91 8.75 16.62
C LEU A 351 -13.14 9.14 15.34
N PRO A 352 -12.74 10.41 15.19
CA PRO A 352 -12.14 10.90 13.96
C PRO A 352 -10.67 10.55 13.79
N ALA A 353 -10.37 9.84 12.70
CA ALA A 353 -9.09 9.18 12.53
C ALA A 353 -7.95 10.05 12.02
N THR A 354 -6.81 10.02 12.73
CA THR A 354 -5.67 10.91 12.48
C THR A 354 -4.39 10.17 12.09
N TYR A 355 -4.15 8.96 12.58
CA TYR A 355 -2.98 8.16 12.23
C TYR A 355 -3.43 6.74 11.97
N MET A 356 -3.28 6.30 10.72
CA MET A 356 -3.69 4.96 10.33
C MET A 356 -2.75 4.39 9.30
N ASP A 357 -2.54 3.10 9.43
CA ASP A 357 -1.79 2.28 8.48
C ASP A 357 -2.55 0.97 8.34
N LEU A 358 -2.52 0.40 7.14
CA LEU A 358 -3.25 -0.80 6.78
C LEU A 358 -2.32 -1.80 6.17
N GLU A 359 -2.44 -3.05 6.61
CA GLU A 359 -1.72 -4.16 6.02
C GLU A 359 -2.66 -5.35 5.88
N PHE A 360 -2.60 -6.03 4.74
CA PHE A 360 -3.42 -7.22 4.48
C PHE A 360 -2.51 -8.42 4.26
N GLY A 361 -2.69 -9.48 5.05
CA GLY A 361 -1.81 -10.64 4.97
C GLY A 361 -2.13 -11.74 5.97
N CYS A 362 -1.31 -12.78 6.00
CA CYS A 362 -1.51 -13.97 6.84
C CYS A 362 -0.60 -13.93 8.09
N ALA A 363 -0.87 -13.06 9.07
CA ALA A 363 -0.11 -13.05 10.33
C ALA A 363 -0.72 -13.96 11.42
N ARG A 364 -2.04 -14.20 11.38
CA ARG A 364 -2.72 -15.10 12.32
C ARG A 364 -2.52 -16.58 11.99
N ASN A 365 -2.80 -16.96 10.75
CA ASN A 365 -2.67 -18.34 10.26
C ASN A 365 -2.28 -18.33 8.79
N SER A 366 -1.31 -19.16 8.39
CA SER A 366 -1.01 -19.37 6.97
C SER A 366 -2.28 -19.76 6.19
N GLY A 367 -2.57 -19.03 5.11
CA GLY A 367 -3.70 -19.29 4.21
C GLY A 367 -5.02 -18.61 4.59
N TYR A 368 -5.08 -17.93 5.74
CA TYR A 368 -6.25 -17.15 6.16
C TYR A 368 -5.84 -15.69 6.31
N PRO A 369 -5.89 -14.91 5.22
CA PRO A 369 -5.48 -13.53 5.29
C PRO A 369 -6.50 -12.73 6.13
N ALA A 370 -5.97 -11.77 6.86
CA ALA A 370 -6.74 -10.81 7.64
C ALA A 370 -6.27 -9.40 7.27
N LEU A 371 -7.13 -8.44 7.56
CA LEU A 371 -6.79 -7.04 7.50
C LEU A 371 -6.33 -6.60 8.89
N TYR A 372 -5.16 -6.00 8.95
CA TYR A 372 -4.60 -5.40 10.15
C TYR A 372 -4.68 -3.89 9.97
N SER A 373 -5.30 -3.23 10.93
CA SER A 373 -5.43 -1.79 10.95
C SER A 373 -4.83 -1.25 12.22
N LEU A 374 -4.00 -0.23 12.04
CA LEU A 374 -3.60 0.64 13.13
C LEU A 374 -4.65 1.73 13.27
N THR A 375 -5.43 1.68 14.33
CA THR A 375 -6.58 2.59 14.53
C THR A 375 -6.29 3.65 15.57
N LEU A 376 -7.14 4.68 15.58
CA LEU A 376 -7.15 5.79 16.54
C LEU A 376 -7.14 5.49 18.02
N GLY A 377 -7.62 4.31 18.41
CA GLY A 377 -7.48 3.86 19.80
C GLY A 377 -6.02 3.59 20.16
N TYR A 378 -5.07 3.99 19.29
CA TYR A 378 -3.68 3.58 19.29
C TYR A 378 -3.59 2.07 19.46
N SER A 379 -4.49 1.39 18.75
CA SER A 379 -4.69 -0.04 18.86
C SER A 379 -4.42 -0.69 17.52
N ILE A 380 -3.74 -1.82 17.58
CA ILE A 380 -3.65 -2.73 16.45
C ILE A 380 -4.90 -3.59 16.51
N THR A 381 -5.70 -3.50 15.47
CA THR A 381 -6.91 -4.29 15.33
C THR A 381 -6.77 -5.22 14.14
N GLU A 382 -7.16 -6.47 14.34
CA GLU A 382 -7.33 -7.45 13.28
C GLU A 382 -8.80 -7.57 12.91
N PHE A 383 -9.06 -7.60 11.61
CA PHE A 383 -10.34 -7.96 11.01
C PHE A 383 -10.12 -9.20 10.14
N TYR A 384 -10.83 -10.28 10.44
CA TYR A 384 -10.72 -11.54 9.68
C TYR A 384 -12.11 -12.09 9.36
N PRO A 385 -12.28 -12.78 8.22
CA PRO A 385 -13.57 -13.36 7.85
C PRO A 385 -13.95 -14.51 8.78
N GLU A 386 -15.25 -14.59 9.12
CA GLU A 386 -15.87 -15.74 9.84
C GLU A 386 -15.94 -17.02 8.99
#